data_AF-A0A821NLY9-F1
#
_entry.id   AF-A0A821NLY9-F1
#
_cell.length_a   1.000
_cell.length_b   1.000
_cell.length_c   1.000
_cell.angle_alpha   90.00
_cell.angle_beta   90.00
_cell.angle_gamma   90.00
#
_symmetry.space_group_name_H-M   'P 1'
#
loop_
_entity.id
_entity.type
_entity.pdbx_description
1 polymer ?
#
loop_
_entity_poly.entity_id
_entity_poly.type
_entity_poly.pdbx_seq_one_letter_code
_entity_poly.pdbx_strand_id
1 'polypeptide(L)'
;MLIKFLLINLLFFIVFIIHVISSIEQCNSKETCSPCLSLSNQCAWCTQNSTDISTRNGSFFHCDTIDNLQLTCPDHLISFKSYHYVLQNDSLSNAINSTSQAVQLSPQAVHVVLRINDSEKIPIHFRQAEDYPVDLYFLMDLSHSMLDDKEKLSHLGSILATKMQSITKNFRLGFGSFVDKNVPPFVQPAPNT
;
A
#
# COMPACT_ATOMS: atom_id res chain seq x y z
N MET A 1 -44.96 -11.86 -20.90
CA MET A 1 -43.80 -11.18 -20.26
C MET A 1 -42.91 -12.14 -19.48
N LEU A 2 -43.46 -13.01 -18.62
CA LEU A 2 -42.69 -13.99 -17.83
C LEU A 2 -41.76 -14.91 -18.66
N ILE A 3 -42.24 -15.46 -19.78
CA ILE A 3 -41.47 -16.44 -20.59
C ILE A 3 -40.20 -15.80 -21.19
N LYS A 4 -40.27 -14.53 -21.62
CA LYS A 4 -39.10 -13.79 -22.13
C LYS A 4 -38.07 -13.53 -21.03
N PHE A 5 -38.53 -13.22 -19.82
CA PHE A 5 -37.65 -13.03 -18.66
C PHE A 5 -36.95 -14.34 -18.25
N LEU A 6 -37.67 -15.46 -18.28
CA LEU A 6 -37.11 -16.77 -17.94
C LEU A 6 -36.05 -17.23 -18.97
N LEU A 7 -36.31 -17.00 -20.26
CA LEU A 7 -35.36 -17.29 -21.34
C LEU A 7 -34.08 -16.45 -21.24
N ILE A 8 -34.19 -15.15 -20.91
CA ILE A 8 -33.03 -14.27 -20.74
C ILE A 8 -32.16 -14.73 -19.56
N ASN A 9 -32.76 -15.05 -18.42
CA ASN A 9 -32.02 -15.57 -17.27
C ASN A 9 -31.37 -16.93 -17.56
N LEU A 10 -32.06 -17.82 -18.29
CA LEU A 10 -31.50 -19.09 -18.73
C LEU A 10 -30.31 -18.88 -19.68
N LEU A 11 -30.39 -17.91 -20.59
CA LEU A 11 -29.31 -17.60 -21.53
C LEU A 11 -28.09 -17.01 -20.83
N PHE A 12 -28.29 -16.14 -19.85
CA PHE A 12 -27.20 -15.65 -18.98
C PHE A 12 -26.55 -16.78 -18.18
N PHE A 13 -27.34 -17.71 -17.66
CA PHE A 13 -26.84 -18.86 -16.92
C PHE A 13 -26.00 -19.80 -17.81
N ILE A 14 -26.45 -20.03 -19.06
CA ILE A 14 -25.70 -20.82 -20.05
C ILE A 14 -24.38 -20.13 -20.43
N VAL A 15 -24.39 -18.81 -20.67
CA VAL A 15 -23.17 -18.04 -20.97
C VAL A 15 -22.18 -18.09 -19.80
N PHE A 16 -22.69 -17.97 -18.57
CA PHE A 16 -21.87 -18.12 -17.36
C PHE A 16 -21.23 -19.50 -17.26
N ILE A 17 -22.00 -20.56 -17.50
CA ILE A 17 -21.50 -21.94 -17.51
C ILE A 17 -20.42 -22.14 -18.60
N ILE A 18 -20.63 -21.62 -19.81
CA ILE A 18 -19.64 -21.72 -20.90
C ILE A 18 -18.33 -21.00 -20.53
N HIS A 19 -18.42 -19.85 -19.87
CA HIS A 19 -17.23 -19.10 -19.44
C HIS A 19 -16.42 -19.88 -18.39
N VAL A 20 -17.09 -20.52 -17.42
CA VAL A 20 -16.46 -21.37 -16.40
C VAL A 20 -15.81 -22.61 -17.00
N ILE A 21 -16.41 -23.24 -18.01
CA ILE A 21 -15.82 -24.43 -18.67
C ILE A 21 -14.55 -24.04 -19.45
N SER A 22 -14.54 -22.87 -20.09
CA SER A 22 -13.39 -22.41 -20.88
C SER A 22 -12.11 -22.14 -20.08
N SER A 23 -12.21 -21.88 -18.75
CA SER A 23 -11.04 -21.65 -17.91
C SER A 23 -10.29 -22.93 -17.54
N ILE A 24 -10.96 -24.09 -17.55
CA ILE A 24 -10.38 -25.39 -17.19
C ILE A 24 -9.47 -25.92 -18.32
N GLU A 25 -9.85 -25.73 -19.59
CA GLU A 25 -9.06 -26.22 -20.73
C GLU A 25 -7.79 -25.39 -21.04
N GLN A 26 -7.62 -24.20 -20.47
CA GLN A 26 -6.49 -23.32 -20.78
C GLN A 26 -5.19 -23.65 -20.02
N CYS A 27 -5.26 -24.20 -18.80
CA CYS A 27 -4.08 -24.42 -17.98
C CYS A 27 -3.16 -25.52 -18.54
N ASN A 28 -3.74 -26.63 -19.00
CA ASN A 28 -2.99 -27.82 -19.45
C ASN A 28 -2.16 -27.61 -20.74
N SER A 29 -2.25 -26.42 -21.35
CA SER A 29 -1.57 -26.08 -22.60
C SER A 29 -0.08 -25.73 -22.45
N LYS A 30 0.46 -25.65 -21.22
CA LYS A 30 1.82 -25.17 -20.96
C LYS A 30 2.71 -26.24 -20.34
N GLU A 31 3.88 -26.43 -20.97
CA GLU A 31 4.89 -27.41 -20.56
C GLU A 31 5.92 -26.85 -19.57
N THR A 32 5.92 -25.54 -19.30
CA THR A 32 6.87 -24.90 -18.38
C THR A 32 6.15 -24.06 -17.32
N CYS A 33 6.78 -23.94 -16.15
CA CYS A 33 6.19 -23.31 -14.96
C CYS A 33 5.85 -21.82 -15.17
N SER A 34 6.78 -21.02 -15.69
CA SER A 34 6.57 -19.57 -15.85
C SER A 34 5.36 -19.19 -16.71
N PRO A 35 5.17 -19.73 -17.93
CA PRO A 35 3.99 -19.44 -18.73
C PRO A 35 2.71 -20.06 -18.16
N CYS A 36 2.78 -21.21 -17.47
CA CYS A 36 1.64 -21.77 -16.75
C CYS A 36 1.10 -20.79 -15.70
N LEU A 37 2.00 -20.27 -14.85
CA LEU A 37 1.61 -19.39 -13.75
C LEU A 37 1.11 -18.01 -14.22
N SER A 38 1.50 -17.58 -15.42
CA SER A 38 1.14 -16.28 -16.00
C SER A 38 -0.22 -16.26 -16.70
N LEU A 39 -0.81 -17.43 -17.01
CA LEU A 39 -2.06 -17.53 -17.78
C LEU A 39 -3.29 -16.99 -17.03
N SER A 40 -3.49 -17.51 -15.82
CA SER A 40 -4.67 -17.23 -15.01
C SER A 40 -4.36 -17.51 -13.55
N ASN A 41 -5.09 -16.86 -12.64
CA ASN A 41 -4.99 -17.10 -11.20
C ASN A 41 -5.51 -18.48 -10.77
N GLN A 42 -6.28 -19.17 -11.62
CA GLN A 42 -6.82 -20.52 -11.35
C GLN A 42 -5.85 -21.65 -11.71
N CYS A 43 -4.86 -21.39 -12.56
CA CYS A 43 -3.84 -22.39 -12.92
C CYS A 43 -2.83 -22.55 -11.79
N ALA A 44 -2.19 -23.70 -11.67
CA ALA A 44 -1.21 -24.02 -10.66
C ALA A 44 -0.13 -24.91 -11.26
N TRP A 45 1.06 -24.95 -10.65
CA TRP A 45 2.17 -25.79 -11.13
C TRP A 45 2.61 -26.78 -10.06
N CYS A 46 2.66 -28.07 -10.41
CA CYS A 46 3.20 -29.13 -9.56
C CYS A 46 4.67 -29.42 -9.92
N THR A 47 5.58 -29.29 -8.96
CA THR A 47 7.02 -29.57 -9.14
C THR A 47 7.39 -31.04 -8.92
N GLN A 48 6.42 -31.92 -8.69
CA GLN A 48 6.68 -33.35 -8.49
C GLN A 48 7.19 -34.01 -9.77
N ASN A 49 8.11 -34.97 -9.63
CA ASN A 49 8.60 -35.75 -10.75
C ASN A 49 7.51 -36.70 -11.28
N SER A 50 7.40 -36.79 -12.60
CA SER A 50 6.38 -37.59 -13.32
C SER A 50 6.40 -39.10 -13.02
N THR A 51 7.46 -39.60 -12.38
CA THR A 51 7.65 -41.02 -12.06
C THR A 51 6.93 -41.48 -10.78
N ASP A 52 6.57 -40.56 -9.89
CA ASP A 52 6.01 -40.87 -8.57
C ASP A 52 4.48 -40.66 -8.50
N ILE A 53 3.82 -40.51 -9.63
CA ILE A 53 2.43 -40.06 -9.71
C ILE A 53 1.49 -41.22 -9.99
N SER A 54 0.52 -41.41 -9.10
CA SER A 54 -0.61 -42.32 -9.26
C SER A 54 -1.56 -41.76 -10.33
N THR A 55 -1.22 -41.98 -11.59
CA THR A 55 -2.02 -41.53 -12.73
C THR A 55 -3.42 -42.14 -12.69
N ARG A 56 -4.45 -41.36 -12.34
CA ARG A 56 -5.82 -41.64 -12.79
C ARG A 56 -5.83 -41.34 -14.29
N ASN A 57 -5.77 -42.37 -15.14
CA ASN A 57 -5.95 -42.28 -16.60
C ASN A 57 -4.78 -41.77 -17.46
N GLY A 58 -3.52 -41.99 -17.07
CA GLY A 58 -2.39 -42.03 -18.01
C GLY A 58 -1.91 -40.68 -18.60
N SER A 59 -2.37 -39.53 -18.12
CA SER A 59 -1.74 -38.24 -18.44
C SER A 59 -1.64 -37.37 -17.19
N PHE A 60 -0.41 -37.08 -16.78
CA PHE A 60 -0.11 -36.13 -15.73
C PHE A 60 0.36 -34.83 -16.36
N PHE A 61 -0.28 -33.72 -15.98
CA PHE A 61 0.13 -32.39 -16.40
C PHE A 61 0.71 -31.66 -15.19
N HIS A 62 1.92 -31.12 -15.34
CA HIS A 62 2.50 -30.28 -14.30
C HIS A 62 1.71 -28.97 -14.12
N CYS A 63 1.09 -28.45 -15.19
CA CYS A 63 0.21 -27.30 -15.16
C CYS A 63 -1.24 -27.75 -15.26
N ASP A 64 -2.05 -27.51 -14.23
CA ASP A 64 -3.49 -27.73 -14.25
C ASP A 64 -4.15 -26.77 -13.24
N THR A 65 -5.47 -26.78 -13.13
CA THR A 65 -6.23 -26.09 -12.10
C THR A 65 -5.86 -26.60 -10.70
N ILE A 66 -5.98 -25.71 -9.70
CA ILE A 66 -5.68 -26.02 -8.30
C ILE A 66 -6.42 -27.28 -7.83
N ASP A 67 -7.72 -27.37 -8.11
CA ASP A 67 -8.58 -28.45 -7.65
C ASP A 67 -8.12 -29.83 -8.19
N ASN A 68 -7.69 -29.88 -9.46
CA ASN A 68 -7.18 -31.11 -10.08
C ASN A 68 -5.79 -31.50 -9.52
N LEU A 69 -4.91 -30.51 -9.30
CA LEU A 69 -3.59 -30.77 -8.75
C LEU A 69 -3.65 -31.26 -7.30
N GLN A 70 -4.59 -30.78 -6.48
CA GLN A 70 -4.73 -31.27 -5.11
C GLN A 70 -5.09 -32.76 -5.00
N LEU A 71 -5.65 -33.35 -6.06
CA LEU A 71 -5.97 -34.79 -6.11
C LEU A 71 -4.77 -35.67 -6.50
N THR A 72 -3.74 -35.08 -7.10
CA THR A 72 -2.64 -35.81 -7.77
C THR A 72 -1.26 -35.41 -7.28
N CYS A 73 -1.12 -34.22 -6.69
CA CYS A 73 0.13 -33.62 -6.23
C CYS A 73 -0.01 -33.22 -4.75
N PRO A 74 0.98 -33.52 -3.89
CA PRO A 74 1.01 -33.02 -2.52
C PRO A 74 0.98 -31.49 -2.46
N ASP A 75 0.18 -30.92 -1.55
CA ASP A 75 -0.03 -29.47 -1.44
C ASP A 75 1.29 -28.65 -1.37
N HIS A 76 2.33 -29.19 -0.73
CA HIS A 76 3.62 -28.50 -0.58
C HIS A 76 4.46 -28.39 -1.87
N LEU A 77 4.13 -29.18 -2.90
CA LEU A 77 4.78 -29.16 -4.21
C LEU A 77 3.99 -28.37 -5.25
N ILE A 78 2.83 -27.82 -4.87
CA ILE A 78 2.00 -26.99 -5.75
C ILE A 78 2.38 -25.53 -5.54
N SER A 79 2.93 -24.90 -6.58
CA SER A 79 3.16 -23.46 -6.62
C SER A 79 1.97 -22.77 -7.26
N PHE A 80 1.18 -22.03 -6.46
CA PHE A 80 -0.02 -21.36 -6.97
C PHE A 80 -0.52 -20.17 -6.16
N LYS A 81 -0.12 -20.06 -4.90
CA LYS A 81 -0.62 -19.03 -3.97
C LYS A 81 0.37 -17.89 -3.85
N SER A 82 -0.10 -16.66 -4.05
CA SER A 82 0.52 -15.53 -3.37
C SER A 82 0.27 -15.65 -1.87
N TYR A 83 1.19 -15.13 -1.08
CA TYR A 83 1.05 -15.10 0.37
C TYR A 83 1.92 -14.00 0.95
N HIS A 84 1.56 -13.57 2.15
CA HIS A 84 2.38 -12.67 2.93
C HIS A 84 2.54 -13.22 4.35
N TYR A 85 3.61 -12.83 5.01
CA TYR A 85 3.78 -13.05 6.44
C TYR A 85 4.42 -11.82 7.08
N VAL A 86 4.00 -11.56 8.30
CA VAL A 86 4.42 -10.37 9.03
C VAL A 86 5.77 -10.65 9.69
N LEU A 87 6.74 -9.77 9.43
CA LEU A 87 8.08 -9.83 10.03
C LEU A 87 8.13 -9.05 11.35
N GLN A 88 7.44 -7.92 11.42
CA GLN A 88 7.39 -7.05 12.60
C GLN A 88 5.96 -6.52 12.77
N ASN A 89 5.42 -6.70 13.98
CA ASN A 89 4.04 -6.34 14.33
C ASN A 89 3.92 -5.76 15.74
N ASP A 90 4.64 -4.68 16.00
CA ASP A 90 4.54 -3.92 17.23
C ASP A 90 3.13 -3.34 17.36
N SER A 91 2.57 -3.45 18.58
CA SER A 91 1.23 -2.98 18.86
C SER A 91 1.17 -1.45 18.81
N LEU A 92 0.02 -0.95 18.33
CA LEU A 92 -0.25 0.48 18.31
C LEU A 92 -0.17 1.05 19.73
N SER A 93 0.66 2.06 19.94
CA SER A 93 1.00 2.57 21.26
C SER A 93 1.26 4.07 21.23
N ASN A 94 1.02 4.73 22.37
CA ASN A 94 1.35 6.13 22.55
C ASN A 94 2.83 6.25 22.95
N ALA A 95 3.45 7.40 22.68
CA ALA A 95 4.75 7.73 23.24
C ALA A 95 4.63 7.81 24.77
N ILE A 96 5.50 7.09 25.49
CA ILE A 96 5.51 7.03 26.96
C ILE A 96 6.28 8.23 27.52
N ASN A 97 7.26 8.73 26.76
CA ASN A 97 8.11 9.86 27.09
C ASN A 97 8.56 10.59 25.81
N SER A 98 9.19 11.76 25.95
CA SER A 98 9.67 12.58 24.83
C SER A 98 10.73 11.91 23.95
N THR A 99 11.30 10.78 24.37
CA THR A 99 12.33 10.01 23.64
C THR A 99 11.81 8.73 23.00
N SER A 100 10.62 8.25 23.36
CA SER A 100 10.00 7.07 22.76
C SER A 100 9.09 7.47 21.61
N GLN A 101 9.17 6.72 20.51
CA GLN A 101 8.31 6.94 19.36
C GLN A 101 6.99 6.17 19.54
N ALA A 102 5.88 6.87 19.32
CA ALA A 102 4.57 6.24 19.26
C ALA A 102 4.46 5.32 18.04
N VAL A 103 3.94 4.11 18.21
CA VAL A 103 3.63 3.20 17.10
C VAL A 103 2.23 3.53 16.59
N GLN A 104 2.15 4.23 15.45
CA GLN A 104 0.90 4.67 14.84
C GLN A 104 0.43 3.79 13.67
N LEU A 105 1.32 2.95 13.15
CA LEU A 105 1.06 2.03 12.05
C LEU A 105 1.49 0.61 12.43
N SER A 106 0.66 -0.36 12.06
CA SER A 106 0.93 -1.79 12.23
C SER A 106 0.34 -2.55 11.03
N PRO A 107 1.03 -3.58 10.49
CA PRO A 107 2.39 -4.04 10.86
C PRO A 107 3.50 -3.11 10.33
N GLN A 108 4.73 -3.22 10.88
CA GLN A 108 5.88 -2.38 10.49
C GLN A 108 6.68 -2.99 9.35
N ALA A 109 6.70 -4.33 9.26
CA ALA A 109 7.40 -5.04 8.20
C ALA A 109 6.62 -6.29 7.79
N VAL A 110 6.44 -6.47 6.49
CA VAL A 110 5.75 -7.61 5.90
C VAL A 110 6.58 -8.13 4.74
N HIS A 111 6.76 -9.45 4.68
CA HIS A 111 7.32 -10.12 3.52
C HIS A 111 6.19 -10.61 2.63
N VAL A 112 6.23 -10.27 1.35
CA VAL A 112 5.17 -10.59 0.39
C VAL A 112 5.78 -11.41 -0.74
N VAL A 113 5.21 -12.58 -0.99
CA VAL A 113 5.50 -13.41 -2.15
C VAL A 113 4.31 -13.32 -3.09
N LEU A 114 4.50 -12.64 -4.21
CA LEU A 114 3.47 -12.46 -5.23
C LEU A 114 3.72 -13.38 -6.41
N ARG A 115 2.66 -14.02 -6.86
CA ARG A 115 2.59 -14.62 -8.18
C ARG A 115 2.33 -13.54 -9.24
N ILE A 116 2.82 -13.78 -10.45
CA ILE A 116 2.55 -12.92 -11.61
C ILE A 116 1.03 -12.78 -11.80
N ASN A 117 0.56 -11.54 -11.98
CA ASN A 117 -0.85 -11.17 -12.17
C ASN A 117 -1.79 -11.50 -10.99
N ASP A 118 -1.24 -11.79 -9.81
CA ASP A 118 -2.01 -12.04 -8.60
C ASP A 118 -1.93 -10.86 -7.63
N SER A 119 -2.85 -10.79 -6.67
CA SER A 119 -2.96 -9.68 -5.72
C SER A 119 -3.14 -10.15 -4.28
N GLU A 120 -2.30 -9.66 -3.39
CA GLU A 120 -2.42 -9.89 -1.93
C GLU A 120 -2.94 -8.65 -1.23
N LYS A 121 -3.91 -8.83 -0.32
CA LYS A 121 -4.44 -7.76 0.51
C LYS A 121 -3.83 -7.85 1.90
N ILE A 122 -3.10 -6.81 2.28
CA ILE A 122 -2.43 -6.72 3.58
C ILE A 122 -3.17 -5.65 4.39
N PRO A 123 -3.82 -6.02 5.51
CA PRO A 123 -4.48 -5.03 6.36
C PRO A 123 -3.43 -4.17 7.06
N ILE A 124 -3.59 -2.85 6.98
CA ILE A 124 -2.78 -1.87 7.69
C ILE A 124 -3.68 -1.15 8.67
N HIS A 125 -3.28 -1.13 9.93
CA HIS A 125 -3.99 -0.45 10.99
C HIS A 125 -3.30 0.86 11.33
N PHE A 126 -4.08 1.94 11.36
CA PHE A 126 -3.61 3.27 11.72
C PHE A 126 -4.35 3.79 12.95
N ARG A 127 -3.60 4.42 13.86
CA ARG A 127 -4.16 5.18 14.99
C ARG A 127 -3.28 6.39 15.26
N GLN A 128 -3.92 7.56 15.35
CA GLN A 128 -3.21 8.79 15.70
C GLN A 128 -2.77 8.78 17.18
N ALA A 129 -1.54 9.18 17.45
CA ALA A 129 -1.01 9.34 18.81
C ALA A 129 -1.44 10.69 19.41
N GLU A 130 -1.71 10.71 20.72
CA GLU A 130 -2.25 11.88 21.44
C GLU A 130 -1.20 12.98 21.69
N ASP A 131 0.05 12.64 22.03
CA ASP A 131 1.12 13.57 22.40
C ASP A 131 2.30 13.46 21.42
N TYR A 132 2.03 13.75 20.14
CA TYR A 132 3.03 13.64 19.07
C TYR A 132 3.79 14.96 18.88
N PRO A 133 5.12 14.94 18.64
CA PRO A 133 5.90 16.16 18.46
C PRO A 133 5.43 16.99 17.26
N VAL A 134 5.47 18.31 17.41
CA VAL A 134 5.11 19.26 16.36
C VAL A 134 6.22 20.28 16.19
N ASP A 135 6.71 20.39 14.95
CA ASP A 135 7.65 21.41 14.53
C ASP A 135 6.92 22.42 13.64
N LEU A 136 6.85 23.68 14.08
CA LEU A 136 6.24 24.77 13.32
C LEU A 136 7.32 25.76 12.89
N TYR A 137 7.45 26.00 11.59
CA TYR A 137 8.39 26.97 11.05
C TYR A 137 7.65 28.17 10.48
N PHE A 138 7.80 29.33 11.12
CA PHE A 138 7.18 30.57 10.69
C PHE A 138 8.10 31.31 9.73
N LEU A 139 7.71 31.41 8.46
CA LEU A 139 8.45 32.14 7.43
C LEU A 139 7.73 33.45 7.11
N MET A 140 8.32 34.57 7.53
CA MET A 140 7.69 35.89 7.48
C MET A 140 8.28 36.78 6.37
N ASP A 141 7.43 37.52 5.67
CA ASP A 141 7.87 38.64 4.85
C ASP A 141 8.22 39.85 5.76
N LEU A 142 9.45 40.36 5.65
CA LEU A 142 9.91 41.57 6.36
C LEU A 142 10.02 42.80 5.45
N SER A 143 9.30 42.81 4.33
CA SER A 143 9.11 43.98 3.48
C SER A 143 8.46 45.15 4.25
N HIS A 144 8.56 46.35 3.68
CA HIS A 144 8.05 47.57 4.33
C HIS A 144 6.54 47.53 4.61
N SER A 145 5.76 46.82 3.80
CA SER A 145 4.31 46.65 4.01
C SER A 145 3.97 45.81 5.24
N MET A 146 4.91 45.03 5.77
CA MET A 146 4.71 44.15 6.94
C MET A 146 5.23 44.79 8.24
N LEU A 147 5.56 46.08 8.22
CA LEU A 147 6.23 46.76 9.32
C LEU A 147 5.37 46.79 10.60
N ASP A 148 4.06 47.03 10.48
CA ASP A 148 3.14 47.01 11.61
C ASP A 148 2.79 45.58 12.08
N ASP A 149 2.86 44.61 11.18
CA ASP A 149 2.59 43.20 11.50
C ASP A 149 3.77 42.50 12.19
N LYS A 150 5.00 42.99 12.02
CA LYS A 150 6.18 42.48 12.73
C LYS A 150 6.00 42.47 14.24
N GLU A 151 5.50 43.58 14.80
CA GLU A 151 5.30 43.69 16.25
C GLU A 151 4.19 42.74 16.73
N LYS A 152 3.09 42.64 15.98
CA LYS A 152 1.98 41.73 16.28
C LYS A 152 2.43 40.27 16.23
N LEU A 153 3.22 39.89 15.22
CA LEU A 153 3.69 38.52 15.02
C LEU A 153 4.70 38.09 16.08
N SER A 154 5.54 39.00 16.57
CA SER A 154 6.39 38.73 17.73
C SER A 154 5.57 38.37 18.97
N HIS A 155 4.48 39.09 19.22
CA HIS A 155 3.59 38.80 20.35
C HIS A 155 2.80 37.50 20.13
N LEU A 156 2.33 37.26 18.90
CA LEU A 156 1.60 36.05 18.53
C LEU A 156 2.47 34.79 18.67
N GLY A 157 3.77 34.86 18.38
CA GLY A 157 4.70 33.74 18.54
C GLY A 157 4.74 33.20 19.98
N SER A 158 4.78 34.09 20.98
CA SER A 158 4.75 33.71 22.40
C SER A 158 3.42 33.10 22.81
N ILE A 159 2.30 33.67 22.34
CA ILE A 159 0.97 33.12 22.60
C ILE A 159 0.83 31.73 21.96
N LEU A 160 1.26 31.59 20.71
CA LEU A 160 1.21 30.34 19.96
C LEU A 160 2.01 29.26 20.66
N ALA A 161 3.26 29.54 21.05
CA ALA A 161 4.08 28.58 21.78
C ALA A 161 3.41 28.12 23.09
N THR A 162 2.82 29.06 23.84
CA THR A 162 2.10 28.75 25.09
C THR A 162 0.84 27.91 24.84
N LYS A 163 0.08 28.22 23.79
CA LYS A 163 -1.11 27.44 23.42
C LYS A 163 -0.74 26.06 22.91
N MET A 164 0.29 25.94 22.09
CA MET A 164 0.75 24.66 21.54
C MET A 164 1.33 23.73 22.61
N GLN A 165 1.98 24.26 23.64
CA GLN A 165 2.41 23.48 24.80
C GLN A 165 1.26 22.81 25.56
N SER A 166 0.03 23.33 25.46
CA SER A 166 -1.16 22.68 26.02
C SER A 166 -1.70 21.52 25.18
N ILE A 167 -1.27 21.41 23.92
CA ILE A 167 -1.69 20.38 22.95
C ILE A 167 -0.66 19.27 22.87
N THR A 168 0.63 19.62 22.73
CA THR A 168 1.75 18.67 22.65
C THR A 168 2.87 19.12 23.58
N LYS A 169 3.48 18.18 24.29
CA LYS A 169 4.62 18.46 25.18
C LYS A 169 5.92 18.71 24.41
N ASN A 170 6.00 18.29 23.15
CA ASN A 170 7.18 18.43 22.32
C ASN A 170 6.89 19.35 21.13
N PHE A 171 6.85 20.66 21.40
CA PHE A 171 6.64 21.69 20.40
C PHE A 171 7.94 22.46 20.12
N ARG A 172 8.31 22.59 18.85
CA ARG A 172 9.44 23.43 18.41
C ARG A 172 8.94 24.51 17.47
N LEU A 173 9.40 25.74 17.71
CA LEU A 173 9.09 26.90 16.87
C LEU A 173 10.37 27.40 16.21
N GLY A 174 10.38 27.40 14.89
CA GLY A 174 11.40 28.04 14.08
C GLY A 174 10.89 29.35 13.48
N PHE A 175 11.79 30.29 13.23
CA PHE A 175 11.49 31.53 12.54
C PHE A 175 12.47 31.75 11.39
N GLY A 176 11.95 32.19 10.26
CA GLY A 176 12.69 32.63 9.09
C GLY A 176 12.06 33.89 8.53
N SER A 177 12.84 34.65 7.77
CA SER A 177 12.30 35.79 7.03
C SER A 177 12.79 35.83 5.61
N PHE A 178 11.99 36.45 4.76
CA PHE A 178 12.34 36.75 3.38
C PHE A 178 11.92 38.17 3.03
N VAL A 179 12.54 38.71 2.00
CA VAL A 179 12.10 39.92 1.30
C VAL A 179 12.15 39.59 -0.19
N ASP A 180 13.03 40.22 -0.96
CA ASP A 180 13.26 39.93 -2.37
C ASP A 180 14.77 39.75 -2.64
N LYS A 181 15.12 39.38 -3.86
CA LYS A 181 16.50 39.22 -4.31
C LYS A 181 17.23 40.57 -4.22
N ASN A 182 18.44 40.56 -3.69
CA ASN A 182 19.28 41.75 -3.57
C ASN A 182 19.98 42.14 -4.89
N VAL A 183 19.26 42.07 -6.02
CA VAL A 183 19.76 42.44 -7.36
C VAL A 183 18.75 43.31 -8.11
N PRO A 184 19.20 44.17 -9.03
CA PRO A 184 18.28 44.89 -9.92
C PRO A 184 17.45 43.91 -10.77
N PRO A 185 16.17 44.23 -11.08
CA PRO A 185 15.43 45.46 -10.77
C PRO A 185 14.67 45.44 -9.42
N PHE A 186 14.88 44.41 -8.59
CA PHE A 186 14.10 44.17 -7.36
C PHE A 186 14.49 45.09 -6.19
N VAL A 187 15.74 45.56 -6.18
CA VAL A 187 16.24 46.55 -5.22
C VAL A 187 16.93 47.69 -5.97
N GLN A 188 16.79 48.90 -5.45
CA GLN A 188 17.59 50.05 -5.91
C GLN A 188 18.98 49.95 -5.27
N PRO A 189 20.07 49.87 -6.05
CA PRO A 189 21.42 49.92 -5.50
C PRO A 189 21.61 51.22 -4.71
N ALA A 190 22.20 51.13 -3.52
CA ALA A 190 22.55 52.33 -2.76
C ALA A 190 23.49 53.23 -3.60
N PRO A 191 23.35 54.56 -3.56
CA PRO A 191 24.27 55.45 -4.25
C PRO A 191 25.68 55.27 -3.67
N ASN A 192 26.67 55.15 -4.55
CA ASN A 192 28.07 55.07 -4.18
C ASN A 192 28.45 56.39 -3.48
N THR A 193 28.48 56.40 -2.15
CA THR A 193 29.08 57.47 -1.34
C THR A 193 30.59 57.41 -1.41
#